data_AF-A0A820K2A3-F1
#
_entry.id   AF-A0A820K2A3-F1
#
_cell.length_a   1.000
_cell.length_b   1.000
_cell.length_c   1.000
_cell.angle_alpha   90.00
_cell.angle_beta   90.00
_cell.angle_gamma   90.00
#
_symmetry.space_group_name_H-M   'P 1'
#
loop_
_entity.id
_entity.type
_entity.pdbx_description
1 polymer ?
#
loop_
_entity_poly.entity_id
_entity_poly.type
_entity_poly.pdbx_seq_one_letter_code
_entity_poly.pdbx_strand_id
1 'polypeptide(L)'
;MASKCRMYKVNIPNVINVQLIARSGCNCEQMADWMASVEGTNDIAQLGLDLTLKRCQWLIEYTRRTFPTIKTIGWMKLSPRTKPSRFFSGNQIANLHRAFNERLYLLSKERNIDIIDAQLKIDDIRIEDGLHPTLSSGRQKFENAQRQ
;
A
#
# COMPACT_ATOMS: atom_id res chain seq x y z
N MET A 1 -6.88 11.50 -26.80
CA MET A 1 -5.55 11.43 -26.16
C MET A 1 -5.71 10.78 -24.79
N ALA A 2 -5.21 9.55 -24.62
CA ALA A 2 -5.35 8.78 -23.38
C ALA A 2 -4.16 9.03 -22.47
N SER A 3 -4.37 9.82 -21.41
CA SER A 3 -3.38 10.08 -20.37
C SER A 3 -3.17 8.82 -19.52
N LYS A 4 -1.91 8.45 -19.26
CA LYS A 4 -1.54 7.20 -18.58
C LYS A 4 -1.00 7.52 -17.17
N CYS A 5 -1.79 7.29 -16.11
CA CYS A 5 -1.27 7.25 -14.74
C CYS A 5 -0.20 6.15 -14.59
N ARG A 6 0.77 6.35 -13.70
CA ARG A 6 1.81 5.37 -13.38
C ARG A 6 1.52 4.80 -12.00
N MET A 7 1.28 3.50 -11.92
CA MET A 7 1.37 2.76 -10.66
C MET A 7 2.73 2.07 -10.65
N TYR A 8 3.38 2.03 -9.49
CA TYR A 8 4.68 1.41 -9.34
C TYR A 8 4.51 0.26 -8.36
N LYS A 9 4.36 -0.97 -8.88
CA LYS A 9 4.40 -2.17 -8.05
C LYS A 9 5.86 -2.49 -7.73
N VAL A 10 6.25 -2.42 -6.46
CA VAL A 10 7.63 -2.72 -6.04
C VAL A 10 7.69 -4.18 -5.58
N ASN A 11 7.86 -5.11 -6.51
CA ASN A 11 8.16 -6.50 -6.18
C ASN A 11 9.68 -6.61 -5.93
N ILE A 12 10.18 -7.14 -4.80
CA ILE A 12 11.63 -7.37 -4.58
C ILE A 12 11.82 -8.71 -3.83
N PRO A 13 12.73 -9.61 -4.30
CA PRO A 13 14.19 -9.40 -4.34
C PRO A 13 14.77 -9.04 -5.72
N ASN A 14 15.62 -8.01 -5.74
CA ASN A 14 16.59 -7.60 -6.77
C ASN A 14 16.14 -7.00 -8.12
N VAL A 15 14.84 -6.82 -8.41
CA VAL A 15 14.39 -6.00 -9.57
C VAL A 15 13.07 -5.29 -9.25
N ILE A 16 13.06 -3.96 -9.17
CA ILE A 16 11.82 -3.18 -9.03
C ILE A 16 11.08 -3.21 -10.37
N ASN A 17 10.07 -4.08 -10.48
CA ASN A 17 9.26 -4.23 -11.68
C ASN A 17 8.07 -3.24 -11.68
N VAL A 18 8.33 -2.01 -12.10
CA VAL A 18 7.35 -0.93 -12.20
C VAL A 18 6.29 -1.24 -13.25
N GLN A 19 5.06 -1.53 -12.84
CA GLN A 19 3.95 -1.84 -13.75
C GLN A 19 2.93 -0.70 -13.86
N LEU A 20 2.94 -0.01 -15.00
CA LEU A 20 2.09 1.13 -15.35
C LEU A 20 0.60 0.74 -15.43
N ILE A 21 -0.26 1.40 -14.65
CA ILE A 21 -1.73 1.27 -14.74
C ILE A 21 -2.34 2.64 -15.05
N ALA A 22 -2.88 2.78 -16.27
CA ALA A 22 -3.40 4.04 -16.80
C ALA A 22 -4.76 4.45 -16.16
N ARG A 23 -4.98 5.75 -16.00
CA ARG A 23 -6.30 6.34 -15.72
C ARG A 23 -6.53 7.61 -16.54
N SER A 24 -7.74 7.77 -17.10
CA SER A 24 -8.11 8.90 -17.97
C SER A 24 -8.21 10.22 -17.19
N GLY A 25 -7.67 11.31 -17.77
CA GLY A 25 -7.88 12.69 -17.30
C GLY A 25 -6.67 13.39 -16.65
N CYS A 26 -5.53 12.71 -16.44
CA CYS A 26 -4.34 13.35 -15.88
C CYS A 26 -3.56 14.18 -16.93
N ASN A 27 -2.86 15.23 -16.51
CA ASN A 27 -1.87 15.94 -17.33
C ASN A 27 -0.44 15.43 -17.06
N CYS A 28 0.51 15.73 -17.94
CA CYS A 28 1.89 15.22 -17.86
C CYS A 28 2.65 15.63 -16.59
N GLU A 29 2.32 16.79 -15.98
CA GLU A 29 2.90 17.25 -14.71
C GLU A 29 2.39 16.41 -13.53
N GLN A 30 1.08 16.18 -13.45
CA GLN A 30 0.47 15.30 -12.43
C GLN A 30 0.94 13.83 -12.57
N MET A 31 1.27 13.40 -13.80
CA MET A 31 1.75 12.04 -14.11
C MET A 31 3.20 11.76 -13.66
N ALA A 32 4.01 12.78 -13.38
CA ALA A 32 5.40 12.63 -12.97
C ALA A 32 5.61 12.59 -11.45
N ASP A 33 4.61 13.02 -10.68
CA ASP A 33 4.80 13.47 -9.30
C ASP A 33 4.34 12.47 -8.22
N TRP A 34 3.71 11.34 -8.60
CA TRP A 34 2.99 10.49 -7.65
C TRP A 34 3.35 9.00 -7.72
N MET A 35 3.70 8.42 -6.56
CA MET A 35 3.93 6.98 -6.40
C MET A 35 3.05 6.42 -5.28
N ALA A 36 2.33 5.33 -5.56
CA ALA A 36 1.51 4.62 -4.56
C ALA A 36 2.06 3.19 -4.31
N SER A 37 2.22 2.80 -3.05
CA SER A 37 2.63 1.44 -2.63
C SER A 37 1.50 0.68 -1.93
N VAL A 38 1.40 -0.62 -2.20
CA VAL A 38 0.44 -1.57 -1.60
C VAL A 38 1.20 -2.76 -1.02
N GLU A 39 2.20 -2.48 -0.20
CA GLU A 39 3.07 -3.49 0.41
C GLU A 39 2.92 -3.50 1.93
N GLY A 40 3.25 -4.63 2.56
CA GLY A 40 3.29 -4.78 4.02
C GLY A 40 2.50 -5.94 4.60
N THR A 41 1.39 -6.36 3.97
CA THR A 41 0.57 -7.48 4.49
C THR A 41 1.34 -8.81 4.57
N ASN A 42 2.15 -9.11 3.57
CA ASN A 42 2.99 -10.32 3.57
C ASN A 42 4.27 -10.12 4.38
N ASP A 43 4.85 -8.91 4.41
CA ASP A 43 6.01 -8.60 5.24
C ASP A 43 5.68 -8.74 6.73
N ILE A 44 4.55 -8.20 7.21
CA ILE A 44 4.11 -8.41 8.60
C ILE A 44 3.99 -9.90 8.91
N ALA A 45 3.42 -10.66 7.97
CA ALA A 45 3.20 -12.09 8.14
C ALA A 45 4.49 -12.90 8.26
N GLN A 46 5.60 -12.41 7.68
CA GLN A 46 6.90 -13.09 7.60
C GLN A 46 7.96 -12.53 8.55
N LEU A 47 7.93 -11.22 8.81
CA LEU A 47 8.99 -10.44 9.42
C LEU A 47 8.55 -9.74 10.72
N GLY A 48 7.23 -9.66 10.94
CA GLY A 48 6.65 -8.88 12.02
C GLY A 48 6.63 -7.37 11.74
N LEU A 49 6.10 -6.63 12.71
CA LEU A 49 5.79 -5.21 12.59
C LEU A 49 7.04 -4.33 12.38
N ASP A 50 8.02 -4.44 13.27
CA ASP A 50 9.15 -3.50 13.32
C ASP A 50 10.03 -3.56 12.07
N LEU A 51 10.32 -4.78 11.60
CA LEU A 51 11.13 -4.96 10.40
C LEU A 51 10.37 -4.53 9.14
N THR A 52 9.04 -4.71 9.11
CA THR A 52 8.21 -4.18 8.02
C THR A 52 8.26 -2.66 7.98
N LEU A 53 8.10 -1.98 9.11
CA LEU A 53 8.20 -0.51 9.18
C LEU A 53 9.58 0.01 8.76
N LYS A 54 10.65 -0.66 9.17
CA LYS A 54 12.02 -0.32 8.71
C LYS A 54 12.16 -0.42 7.19
N ARG A 55 11.56 -1.46 6.58
CA ARG A 55 11.54 -1.60 5.10
C ARG A 55 10.72 -0.51 4.43
N CYS A 56 9.55 -0.16 4.99
CA CYS A 56 8.74 0.96 4.49
C CYS A 56 9.55 2.27 4.50
N GLN A 57 10.19 2.58 5.61
CA GLN A 57 11.04 3.76 5.74
C GLN A 57 12.19 3.75 4.71
N TRP A 58 12.90 2.64 4.59
CA TRP A 58 13.98 2.50 3.60
C TRP A 58 13.47 2.72 2.18
N LEU A 59 12.30 2.17 1.83
CA LEU A 59 11.71 2.33 0.50
C LEU A 59 11.34 3.80 0.22
N ILE A 60 10.76 4.49 1.20
CA ILE A 60 10.46 5.93 1.10
C ILE A 60 11.75 6.72 0.83
N GLU A 61 12.79 6.48 1.62
CA GLU A 61 14.09 7.15 1.47
C GLU A 61 14.80 6.81 0.15
N TYR A 62 14.68 5.56 -0.30
CA TYR A 62 15.17 5.14 -1.60
C TYR A 62 14.45 5.87 -2.73
N THR A 63 13.11 5.87 -2.73
CA THR A 63 12.30 6.54 -3.74
C THR A 63 12.62 8.03 -3.84
N ARG A 64 12.74 8.74 -2.71
CA ARG A 64 13.10 10.16 -2.69
C ARG A 64 14.48 10.44 -3.31
N ARG A 65 15.46 9.55 -3.08
CA ARG A 65 16.81 9.69 -3.64
C ARG A 65 16.85 9.36 -5.13
N THR A 66 16.19 8.29 -5.54
CA THR A 66 16.23 7.80 -6.93
C THR A 66 15.36 8.64 -7.86
N PHE A 67 14.24 9.15 -7.35
CA PHE A 67 13.27 9.92 -8.12
C PHE A 67 13.00 11.26 -7.44
N PRO A 68 13.98 12.18 -7.40
CA PRO A 68 13.85 13.46 -6.70
C PRO A 68 12.75 14.37 -7.28
N THR A 69 12.30 14.09 -8.52
CA THR A 69 11.17 14.80 -9.14
C THR A 69 9.82 14.38 -8.58
N ILE A 70 9.70 13.24 -7.89
CA ILE A 70 8.45 12.80 -7.27
C ILE A 70 8.16 13.70 -6.06
N LYS A 71 7.11 14.52 -6.18
CA LYS A 71 6.67 15.42 -5.11
C LYS A 71 5.94 14.68 -4.00
N THR A 72 5.16 13.67 -4.37
CA THR A 72 4.23 13.00 -3.45
C THR A 72 4.39 11.48 -3.47
N ILE A 73 4.44 10.88 -2.29
CA ILE A 73 4.42 9.42 -2.10
C ILE A 73 3.16 9.10 -1.31
N GLY A 74 2.31 8.22 -1.85
CA GLY A 74 1.15 7.66 -1.16
C GLY A 74 1.43 6.24 -0.66
N TRP A 75 0.96 5.92 0.54
CA TRP A 75 1.03 4.58 1.11
C TRP A 75 -0.36 4.09 1.50
N MET A 76 -0.76 2.94 0.96
CA MET A 76 -2.06 2.35 1.25
C MET A 76 -2.09 1.74 2.65
N LYS A 77 -3.10 2.08 3.46
CA LYS A 77 -3.34 1.37 4.72
C LYS A 77 -3.56 -0.12 4.46
N LEU A 78 -3.07 -0.95 5.35
CA LEU A 78 -3.35 -2.39 5.29
C LEU A 78 -4.82 -2.64 5.59
N SER A 79 -5.42 -3.49 4.78
CA SER A 79 -6.79 -3.94 4.96
C SER A 79 -6.93 -4.80 6.23
N PRO A 80 -8.15 -4.95 6.76
CA PRO A 80 -8.44 -6.01 7.72
C PRO A 80 -8.01 -7.37 7.18
N ARG A 81 -7.55 -8.24 8.07
CA ARG A 81 -7.09 -9.59 7.74
C ARG A 81 -7.51 -10.54 8.84
N THR A 82 -8.06 -11.69 8.45
CA THR A 82 -8.39 -12.81 9.33
C THR A 82 -7.59 -14.07 8.99
N LYS A 83 -6.99 -14.13 7.79
CA LYS A 83 -6.13 -15.23 7.36
C LYS A 83 -4.92 -15.35 8.29
N PRO A 84 -4.72 -16.46 9.01
CA PRO A 84 -3.48 -16.67 9.75
C PRO A 84 -2.26 -16.68 8.82
N SER A 85 -1.07 -16.53 9.39
CA SER A 85 0.20 -16.81 8.73
C SER A 85 0.85 -18.05 9.36
N ARG A 86 2.02 -18.43 8.84
CA ARG A 86 2.86 -19.48 9.47
C ARG A 86 3.22 -19.15 10.92
N PHE A 87 3.35 -17.87 11.26
CA PHE A 87 3.90 -17.40 12.54
C PHE A 87 2.86 -16.72 13.44
N PHE A 88 1.71 -16.31 12.89
CA PHE A 88 0.70 -15.55 13.62
C PHE A 88 -0.70 -16.11 13.37
N SER A 89 -1.49 -16.25 14.44
CA SER A 89 -2.94 -16.50 14.34
C SER A 89 -3.66 -15.34 13.64
N GLY A 90 -4.91 -15.57 13.22
CA GLY A 90 -5.76 -14.54 12.61
C GLY A 90 -5.93 -13.29 13.50
N ASN A 91 -6.16 -13.48 14.81
CA ASN A 91 -6.28 -12.37 15.75
C ASN A 91 -4.96 -11.61 15.95
N GLN A 92 -3.83 -12.33 16.04
CA GLN A 92 -2.52 -11.69 16.16
C GLN A 92 -2.18 -10.86 14.93
N ILE A 93 -2.39 -11.39 13.72
CA ILE A 93 -2.06 -10.64 12.51
C ILE A 93 -2.99 -9.46 12.27
N ALA A 94 -4.27 -9.56 12.66
CA ALA A 94 -5.20 -8.43 12.66
C ALA A 94 -4.71 -7.31 13.59
N ASN A 95 -4.22 -7.66 14.78
CA ASN A 95 -3.62 -6.69 15.71
C ASN A 95 -2.36 -6.05 15.14
N LEU A 96 -1.49 -6.83 14.48
CA LEU A 96 -0.29 -6.31 13.83
C LEU A 96 -0.61 -5.38 12.66
N HIS A 97 -1.65 -5.67 11.86
CA HIS A 97 -2.12 -4.76 10.81
C HIS A 97 -2.61 -3.42 11.38
N ARG A 98 -3.38 -3.45 12.49
CA ARG A 98 -3.82 -2.22 13.17
C ARG A 98 -2.64 -1.41 13.68
N ALA A 99 -1.72 -2.06 14.40
CA ALA A 99 -0.50 -1.42 14.91
C ALA A 99 0.38 -0.86 13.79
N PHE A 100 0.49 -1.56 12.66
CA PHE A 100 1.18 -1.06 11.48
C PHE A 100 0.54 0.21 10.93
N ASN A 101 -0.79 0.24 10.76
CA ASN A 101 -1.49 1.41 10.24
C ASN A 101 -1.34 2.63 11.17
N GLU A 102 -1.34 2.43 12.49
CA GLU A 102 -1.06 3.48 13.47
C GLU A 102 0.37 4.02 13.33
N ARG A 103 1.35 3.14 13.21
CA ARG A 103 2.77 3.54 13.06
C ARG A 103 3.06 4.17 11.70
N LEU A 104 2.41 3.68 10.65
CA LEU A 104 2.49 4.25 9.31
C LEU A 104 1.94 5.68 9.30
N TYR A 105 0.88 5.98 10.06
CA TYR A 105 0.38 7.35 10.21
C TYR A 105 1.42 8.29 10.84
N LEU A 106 2.15 7.84 11.86
CA LEU A 106 3.23 8.62 12.45
C LEU A 106 4.36 8.85 11.44
N LEU A 107 4.80 7.78 10.77
CA LEU A 107 5.84 7.85 9.73
C LEU A 107 5.43 8.79 8.58
N SER A 108 4.13 8.85 8.28
CA SER A 108 3.56 9.75 7.28
C SER A 108 3.82 11.21 7.59
N LYS A 109 3.70 11.60 8.86
CA LYS A 109 4.00 12.97 9.30
C LYS A 109 5.50 13.25 9.25
N GLU A 110 6.32 12.30 9.68
CA GLU A 110 7.79 12.45 9.71
C GLU A 110 8.42 12.50 8.32
N ARG A 111 7.85 11.78 7.35
CA ARG A 111 8.41 11.62 5.99
C ARG A 111 7.65 12.35 4.91
N ASN A 112 6.62 13.12 5.29
CA ASN A 112 5.74 13.83 4.38
C ASN A 112 5.24 12.92 3.24
N ILE A 113 4.55 11.85 3.65
CA ILE A 113 3.87 10.93 2.73
C ILE A 113 2.37 10.92 3.03
N ASP A 114 1.59 10.69 1.99
CA ASP A 114 0.14 10.58 2.07
C ASP A 114 -0.27 9.17 2.47
N ILE A 115 -1.31 9.08 3.29
CA ILE A 115 -1.93 7.81 3.64
C ILE A 115 -3.18 7.64 2.81
N ILE A 116 -3.21 6.61 1.98
CA ILE A 116 -4.37 6.24 1.18
C ILE A 116 -5.18 5.24 1.99
N ASP A 117 -6.40 5.61 2.38
CA ASP A 117 -7.28 4.77 3.17
C ASP A 117 -8.49 4.34 2.34
N ALA A 118 -8.53 3.06 1.96
CA ALA A 118 -9.66 2.47 1.25
C ALA A 118 -10.88 2.21 2.14
N GLN A 119 -10.77 2.46 3.45
CA GLN A 119 -11.83 2.27 4.43
C GLN A 119 -12.46 0.87 4.36
N LEU A 120 -11.63 -0.13 4.06
CA LEU A 120 -12.04 -1.52 3.98
C LEU A 120 -12.42 -2.01 5.36
N LYS A 121 -13.64 -2.56 5.47
CA LYS A 121 -14.15 -3.25 6.64
C LYS A 121 -13.96 -4.75 6.48
N ILE A 122 -14.22 -5.51 7.55
CA ILE A 122 -14.09 -6.96 7.48
C ILE A 122 -15.03 -7.58 6.43
N ASP A 123 -16.23 -7.02 6.27
CA ASP A 123 -17.21 -7.46 5.25
C ASP A 123 -16.77 -7.17 3.81
N ASP A 124 -15.73 -6.34 3.63
CA ASP A 124 -15.12 -6.08 2.33
C ASP A 124 -14.02 -7.09 1.99
N ILE A 125 -13.73 -8.04 2.88
CA ILE A 125 -12.73 -9.11 2.71
C ILE A 125 -13.44 -10.42 2.38
N ARG A 126 -12.87 -11.18 1.43
CA ARG A 126 -13.33 -12.51 1.06
C ARG A 126 -13.31 -13.43 2.27
N ILE A 127 -14.45 -14.05 2.57
CA ILE A 127 -14.57 -14.99 3.69
C ILE A 127 -13.73 -16.25 3.40
N GLU A 128 -13.61 -16.64 2.13
CA GLU A 128 -12.94 -17.87 1.71
C GLU A 128 -11.43 -17.85 1.99
N ASP A 129 -10.81 -16.68 1.90
CA ASP A 129 -9.36 -16.55 2.13
C ASP A 129 -8.96 -15.62 3.28
N GLY A 130 -9.89 -14.81 3.80
CA GLY A 130 -9.66 -13.90 4.93
C GLY A 130 -8.58 -12.85 4.70
N LEU A 131 -8.23 -12.57 3.44
CA LEU A 131 -7.08 -11.75 3.06
C LEU A 131 -7.40 -10.76 1.94
N HIS A 132 -8.01 -11.21 0.86
CA HIS A 132 -8.20 -10.39 -0.33
C HIS A 132 -9.54 -9.66 -0.30
N PRO A 133 -9.63 -8.44 -0.88
CA PRO A 133 -10.91 -7.76 -1.01
C PRO A 133 -11.92 -8.55 -1.86
N THR A 134 -13.20 -8.43 -1.52
CA THR A 134 -14.30 -8.96 -2.35
C THR A 134 -14.30 -8.29 -3.72
N LEU A 135 -14.75 -9.01 -4.75
CA LEU A 135 -14.82 -8.46 -6.11
C LEU A 135 -15.86 -7.34 -6.23
N SER A 136 -16.94 -7.42 -5.45
CA SER A 136 -18.06 -6.47 -5.50
C SER A 136 -17.74 -5.16 -4.78
N SER A 137 -17.55 -5.19 -3.46
CA SER A 137 -17.39 -3.97 -2.65
C SER A 137 -15.94 -3.62 -2.36
N GLY A 138 -15.13 -4.60 -1.96
CA GLY A 138 -13.78 -4.35 -1.49
C GLY A 138 -12.85 -3.84 -2.59
N ARG A 139 -12.90 -4.47 -3.77
CA ARG A 139 -12.11 -4.03 -4.93
C ARG A 139 -12.51 -2.62 -5.38
N GLN A 140 -13.81 -2.31 -5.42
CA GLN A 140 -14.28 -1.00 -5.84
C GLN A 140 -13.81 0.11 -4.87
N LYS A 141 -13.90 -0.13 -3.56
CA LYS A 141 -13.37 0.79 -2.54
C LYS A 141 -11.87 1.01 -2.70
N PHE A 142 -11.13 -0.06 -2.91
CA PHE A 142 -9.69 -0.01 -3.12
C PHE A 142 -9.32 0.82 -4.37
N GLU A 143 -9.97 0.54 -5.50
CA GLU A 143 -9.77 1.30 -6.74
C GLU A 143 -10.18 2.76 -6.60
N ASN A 144 -11.24 3.06 -5.83
CA ASN A 144 -11.71 4.41 -5.54
C ASN A 144 -10.71 5.21 -4.70
N ALA A 145 -10.11 4.58 -3.68
CA ALA A 145 -9.13 5.23 -2.82
C ALA A 145 -7.83 5.55 -3.55
N GLN A 146 -7.40 4.68 -4.47
CA GLN A 146 -6.30 4.98 -5.38
C GLN A 146 -6.61 6.15 -6.34
N ARG A 147 -7.86 6.66 -6.38
CA ARG A 147 -8.24 7.79 -7.24
C ARG A 147 -8.15 9.17 -6.63
N GLN A 148 -8.05 9.22 -5.31
CA GLN A 148 -7.97 10.44 -4.52
C GLN A 148 -6.52 10.91 -4.46
#